data_AF-A0A2S9YMB6-F1
#
_entry.id   AF-A0A2S9YMB6-F1
#
_cell.length_a   1.000
_cell.length_b   1.000
_cell.length_c   1.000
_cell.angle_alpha   90.00
_cell.angle_beta   90.00
_cell.angle_gamma   90.00
#
_symmetry.space_group_name_H-M   'P 1'
#
loop_
_entity.id
_entity.type
_entity.pdbx_description
1 polymer ?
#
loop_
_entity_poly.entity_id
_entity_poly.type
_entity_poly.pdbx_seq_one_letter_code
_entity_poly.pdbx_strand_id
1 'polypeptide(L)'
;MKRLLAGVPLLFVLACEDAATTAPCDVAPAQPAQPAASGDSPALKPAIREVATSTAKIERVKLRVDEAGVIVKQSVYHDDASAIPEAVRKLAEQQFPGSTPISYETEHYADLGDIYEVELNTADGQQCEVAGRADGSLVYTECRLDPASMPEPIAAQVSAAIPGGEVVEAERKTRDGSEEFTVEVTHDGREFYLRIAADGSLLSKHVRLPALLELPVP
;
A
#
# COMPACT_ATOMS: atom_id res chain seq x y z
N MET A 1 -46.59 27.99 55.38
CA MET A 1 -45.97 28.86 54.37
C MET A 1 -45.05 29.85 55.10
N LYS A 2 -43.74 29.62 55.07
CA LYS A 2 -42.73 30.35 55.86
C LYS A 2 -42.16 31.51 55.03
N ARG A 3 -41.95 32.65 55.69
CA ARG A 3 -41.32 33.87 55.16
C ARG A 3 -40.40 34.46 56.23
N LEU A 4 -39.33 35.13 55.76
CA LEU A 4 -38.35 35.99 56.46
C LEU A 4 -37.27 35.24 57.28
N LEU A 5 -35.97 35.57 57.32
CA LEU A 5 -35.19 36.80 57.06
C LEU A 5 -33.68 36.45 57.06
N ALA A 6 -32.89 37.26 56.31
CA ALA A 6 -31.54 37.80 56.56
C ALA A 6 -30.31 36.91 56.95
N GLY A 7 -29.15 37.28 56.41
CA GLY A 7 -27.86 37.18 57.13
C GLY A 7 -26.67 36.61 56.34
N VAL A 8 -25.77 37.48 55.88
CA VAL A 8 -24.35 37.19 55.54
C VAL A 8 -23.55 37.56 56.81
N PRO A 9 -22.55 36.79 57.32
CA PRO A 9 -21.18 36.94 56.79
C PRO A 9 -20.14 35.81 57.02
N LEU A 10 -19.03 35.96 56.29
CA LEU A 10 -17.61 35.74 56.65
C LEU A 10 -17.03 34.38 57.10
N LEU A 11 -15.91 34.07 56.42
CA LEU A 11 -14.65 33.54 56.93
C LEU A 11 -14.53 32.02 57.18
N PHE A 12 -13.86 31.33 56.24
CA PHE A 12 -12.83 30.35 56.63
C PHE A 12 -11.52 30.77 55.98
N VAL A 13 -10.61 31.22 56.84
CA VAL A 13 -9.18 31.35 56.56
C VAL A 13 -8.60 29.94 56.56
N LEU A 14 -7.98 29.54 55.47
CA LEU A 14 -6.89 28.57 55.49
C LEU A 14 -5.70 29.25 54.84
N ALA A 15 -4.84 29.76 55.71
CA ALA A 15 -3.53 30.25 55.39
C ALA A 15 -2.69 29.10 54.81
N CYS A 16 -2.12 29.30 53.64
CA CYS A 16 -0.79 28.74 53.35
C CYS A 16 0.17 29.91 53.52
N GLU A 17 0.92 29.82 54.61
CA GLU A 17 2.03 30.69 54.97
C GLU A 17 3.19 30.48 53.99
N ASP A 18 3.82 31.59 53.61
CA ASP A 18 5.02 31.68 52.77
C ASP A 18 6.20 30.90 53.36
N ALA A 19 6.95 30.19 52.49
CA ALA A 19 8.41 30.11 52.59
C ALA A 19 9.04 29.62 51.27
N ALA A 20 9.50 30.57 50.47
CA ALA A 20 10.73 30.53 49.66
C ALA A 20 11.21 29.17 49.13
N THR A 21 10.92 28.88 47.86
CA THR A 21 11.90 28.29 46.93
C THR A 21 11.52 28.70 45.51
N THR A 22 12.30 29.59 44.90
CA THR A 22 12.19 29.91 43.46
C THR A 22 12.81 28.79 42.65
N ALA A 23 12.03 27.76 42.36
CA ALA A 23 12.29 26.84 41.26
C ALA A 23 11.33 27.21 40.12
N PRO A 24 11.82 27.54 38.90
CA PRO A 24 10.92 27.66 37.76
C PRO A 24 10.29 26.29 37.52
N CYS A 25 8.95 26.26 37.48
CA CYS A 25 8.24 25.12 36.94
C CYS A 25 8.66 24.99 35.47
N ASP A 26 9.53 24.03 35.16
CA ASP A 26 9.72 23.54 33.80
C ASP A 26 8.40 22.90 33.36
N VAL A 27 7.51 23.73 32.84
CA VAL A 27 6.35 23.28 32.09
C VAL A 27 6.91 22.72 30.79
N ALA A 28 7.13 21.41 30.76
CA ALA A 28 7.41 20.70 29.51
C ALA A 28 6.37 21.17 28.48
N PRO A 29 6.78 21.61 27.27
CA PRO A 29 5.84 22.06 26.27
C PRO A 29 4.84 20.94 26.03
N ALA A 30 3.55 21.25 26.19
CA ALA A 30 2.48 20.30 25.93
C ALA A 30 2.65 19.79 24.49
N GLN A 31 2.99 18.50 24.37
CA GLN A 31 3.02 17.82 23.10
C GLN A 31 1.63 17.99 22.48
N PRO A 32 1.51 18.54 21.26
CA PRO A 32 0.20 18.73 20.64
C PRO A 32 -0.51 17.39 20.63
N ALA A 33 -1.72 17.36 21.19
CA ALA A 33 -2.52 16.15 21.28
C ALA A 33 -2.65 15.54 19.89
N GLN A 34 -2.01 14.38 19.71
CA GLN A 34 -2.11 13.63 18.47
C GLN A 34 -3.57 13.20 18.35
N PRO A 35 -4.31 13.59 17.29
CA PRO A 35 -5.70 13.18 17.15
C PRO A 35 -5.75 11.66 17.16
N ALA A 36 -6.67 11.11 17.96
CA ALA A 36 -6.89 9.68 18.04
C ALA A 36 -7.14 9.14 16.63
N ALA A 37 -6.27 8.25 16.15
CA ALA A 37 -6.45 7.57 14.88
C ALA A 37 -7.73 6.74 14.98
N SER A 38 -8.79 7.17 14.31
CA SER A 38 -9.97 6.36 14.08
C SER A 38 -9.56 5.16 13.21
N GLY A 39 -10.07 3.98 13.55
CA GLY A 39 -9.73 2.69 12.93
C GLY A 39 -10.06 2.54 11.45
N ASP A 40 -10.57 3.59 10.80
CA ASP A 40 -10.96 3.61 9.38
C ASP A 40 -10.15 4.63 8.55
N SER A 41 -9.03 5.13 9.08
CA SER A 41 -8.21 6.08 8.33
C SER A 41 -7.60 5.42 7.09
N PRO A 42 -7.66 6.05 5.89
CA PRO A 42 -6.94 5.64 4.69
C PRO A 42 -5.43 5.98 4.84
N ALA A 43 -4.84 5.52 5.94
CA ALA A 43 -3.45 5.75 6.27
C ALA A 43 -2.55 4.71 5.59
N LEU A 44 -1.28 5.10 5.42
CA LEU A 44 -0.26 4.13 5.03
C LEU A 44 -0.13 3.04 6.09
N LYS A 45 -0.06 1.78 5.64
CA LYS A 45 0.04 0.64 6.54
C LYS A 45 1.44 0.55 7.14
N PRO A 46 1.59 -0.02 8.35
CA PRO A 46 2.88 -0.09 9.03
C PRO A 46 3.99 -0.73 8.20
N ALA A 47 3.73 -1.89 7.57
CA ALA A 47 4.71 -2.58 6.72
C ALA A 47 5.16 -1.71 5.53
N ILE A 48 4.22 -1.03 4.88
CA ILE A 48 4.48 -0.09 3.77
C ILE A 48 5.37 1.07 4.24
N ARG A 49 5.03 1.69 5.38
CA ARG A 49 5.81 2.79 5.93
C ARG A 49 7.21 2.35 6.35
N GLU A 50 7.32 1.19 7.00
CA GLU A 50 8.59 0.64 7.45
C GLU A 50 9.54 0.43 6.26
N VAL A 51 9.13 -0.35 5.26
CA VAL A 51 9.94 -0.62 4.07
C VAL A 51 10.29 0.67 3.33
N ALA A 52 9.32 1.60 3.17
CA ALA A 52 9.53 2.87 2.48
C ALA A 52 10.47 3.85 3.21
N THR A 53 10.77 3.63 4.49
CA THR A 53 11.65 4.52 5.28
C THR A 53 12.97 3.86 5.68
N SER A 54 13.04 2.52 5.66
CA SER A 54 14.24 1.77 6.05
C SER A 54 15.08 1.29 4.86
N THR A 55 14.47 1.13 3.68
CA THR A 55 15.17 0.54 2.52
C THR A 55 15.96 1.58 1.76
N ALA A 56 17.21 1.24 1.39
CA ALA A 56 18.12 2.16 0.71
C ALA A 56 17.69 2.49 -0.73
N LYS A 57 17.09 1.54 -1.45
CA LYS A 57 16.64 1.71 -2.83
C LYS A 57 15.16 1.36 -2.95
N ILE A 58 14.36 2.40 -3.20
CA ILE A 58 12.94 2.28 -3.52
C ILE A 58 12.79 2.69 -4.98
N GLU A 59 12.14 1.83 -5.76
CA GLU A 59 11.91 2.10 -7.18
C GLU A 59 10.60 2.87 -7.37
N ARG A 60 9.56 2.49 -6.62
CA ARG A 60 8.22 3.06 -6.74
C ARG A 60 7.41 2.82 -5.46
N VAL A 61 6.57 3.78 -5.12
CA VAL A 61 5.46 3.60 -4.17
C VAL A 61 4.16 3.76 -4.95
N LYS A 62 3.22 2.83 -4.77
CA LYS A 62 1.95 2.80 -5.48
C LYS A 62 0.78 2.80 -4.51
N LEU A 63 -0.14 3.73 -4.70
CA LEU A 63 -1.41 3.79 -4.00
C LEU A 63 -2.52 3.64 -5.05
N ARG A 64 -3.40 2.67 -4.86
CA ARG A 64 -4.63 2.53 -5.66
C ARG A 64 -5.80 2.96 -4.80
N VAL A 65 -6.64 3.82 -5.37
CA VAL A 65 -7.91 4.22 -4.77
C VAL A 65 -9.09 3.66 -5.56
N ASP A 66 -10.22 3.45 -4.88
CA ASP A 66 -11.51 3.15 -5.50
C ASP A 66 -12.23 4.43 -5.97
N GLU A 67 -13.47 4.29 -6.45
CA GLU A 67 -14.31 5.40 -6.91
C GLU A 67 -14.65 6.41 -5.81
N ALA A 68 -14.62 6.00 -4.55
CA ALA A 68 -14.84 6.87 -3.39
C ALA A 68 -13.55 7.56 -2.92
N GLY A 69 -12.40 7.26 -3.54
CA GLY A 69 -11.10 7.78 -3.16
C GLY A 69 -10.47 7.05 -1.96
N VAL A 70 -11.02 5.90 -1.56
CA VAL A 70 -10.49 5.10 -0.46
C VAL A 70 -9.30 4.29 -0.97
N ILE A 71 -8.20 4.27 -0.21
CA ILE A 71 -7.02 3.46 -0.54
C ILE A 71 -7.35 1.98 -0.41
N VAL A 72 -7.29 1.25 -1.52
CA VAL A 72 -7.58 -0.20 -1.61
C VAL A 72 -6.34 -1.06 -1.83
N LYS A 73 -5.25 -0.50 -2.38
CA LYS A 73 -3.93 -1.14 -2.47
C LYS A 73 -2.84 -0.14 -2.15
N GLN A 74 -1.83 -0.58 -1.43
CA GLN A 74 -0.59 0.14 -1.16
C GLN A 74 0.58 -0.79 -1.49
N SER A 75 1.63 -0.28 -2.11
CA SER A 75 2.82 -1.09 -2.31
C SER A 75 4.11 -0.29 -2.46
N VAL A 76 5.22 -0.94 -2.12
CA VAL A 76 6.58 -0.42 -2.24
C VAL A 76 7.41 -1.43 -3.01
N TYR A 77 8.01 -0.98 -4.11
CA TYR A 77 8.97 -1.75 -4.91
C TYR A 77 10.37 -1.44 -4.42
N HIS A 78 11.14 -2.48 -4.07
CA HIS A 78 12.43 -2.35 -3.41
C HIS A 78 13.39 -3.49 -3.78
N ASP A 79 14.66 -3.35 -3.40
CA ASP A 79 15.70 -4.37 -3.60
C ASP A 79 16.09 -5.14 -2.32
N ASP A 80 15.44 -4.84 -1.19
CA ASP A 80 15.73 -5.49 0.08
C ASP A 80 15.01 -6.85 0.24
N ALA A 81 15.76 -7.92 -0.03
CA ALA A 81 15.28 -9.28 0.18
C ALA A 81 14.88 -9.58 1.63
N SER A 82 15.45 -8.87 2.61
CA SER A 82 15.20 -9.09 4.03
C SER A 82 13.82 -8.60 4.48
N ALA A 83 13.22 -7.66 3.74
CA ALA A 83 11.84 -7.23 3.92
C ALA A 83 10.83 -8.30 3.46
N ILE A 84 11.26 -9.29 2.67
CA ILE A 84 10.40 -10.40 2.23
C ILE A 84 10.54 -11.59 3.19
N PRO A 85 9.43 -12.16 3.70
CA PRO A 85 9.47 -13.34 4.56
C PRO A 85 10.19 -14.52 3.89
N GLU A 86 11.00 -15.26 4.66
CA GLU A 86 11.77 -16.40 4.14
C GLU A 86 10.87 -17.45 3.47
N ALA A 87 9.66 -17.66 4.01
CA ALA A 87 8.69 -18.60 3.46
C ALA A 87 8.23 -18.19 2.05
N VAL A 88 8.12 -16.89 1.77
CA VAL A 88 7.75 -16.36 0.44
C VAL A 88 8.90 -16.50 -0.55
N ARG A 89 10.15 -16.23 -0.11
CA ARG A 89 11.33 -16.48 -0.96
C ARG A 89 11.46 -17.96 -1.32
N LYS A 90 11.17 -18.87 -0.38
CA LYS A 90 11.13 -20.32 -0.64
C LYS A 90 9.98 -20.72 -1.56
N LEU A 91 8.81 -20.10 -1.41
CA LEU A 91 7.68 -20.30 -2.31
C LEU A 91 8.07 -19.92 -3.74
N ALA A 92 8.79 -18.82 -3.95
CA ALA A 92 9.23 -18.39 -5.28
C ALA A 92 10.11 -19.45 -5.97
N GLU A 93 11.11 -19.99 -5.27
CA GLU A 93 11.96 -21.09 -5.79
C GLU A 93 11.15 -22.36 -6.09
N GLN A 94 10.08 -22.64 -5.31
CA GLN A 94 9.21 -23.79 -5.56
C GLN A 94 8.34 -23.62 -6.80
N GLN A 95 7.79 -22.42 -7.01
CA GLN A 95 6.97 -22.12 -8.20
C GLN A 95 7.81 -22.05 -9.47
N PHE A 96 9.02 -21.49 -9.37
CA PHE A 96 9.94 -21.35 -10.49
C PHE A 96 11.34 -21.84 -10.12
N PRO A 97 11.59 -23.17 -10.15
CA PRO A 97 12.89 -23.73 -9.83
C PRO A 97 14.01 -23.21 -10.75
N GLY A 98 15.14 -22.82 -10.15
CA GLY A 98 16.28 -22.24 -10.90
C GLY A 98 16.04 -20.82 -11.38
N SER A 99 15.03 -20.13 -10.85
CA SER A 99 14.82 -18.71 -11.09
C SER A 99 15.86 -17.83 -10.39
N THR A 100 15.98 -16.59 -10.83
CA THR A 100 16.82 -15.57 -10.18
C THR A 100 15.94 -14.39 -9.79
N PRO A 101 15.79 -14.08 -8.48
CA PRO A 101 15.11 -12.87 -8.02
C PRO A 101 15.77 -11.61 -8.59
N ILE A 102 14.97 -10.63 -9.00
CA ILE A 102 15.43 -9.35 -9.55
C ILE A 102 14.90 -8.14 -8.78
N SER A 103 13.72 -8.24 -8.18
CA SER A 103 13.12 -7.18 -7.38
C SER A 103 12.16 -7.77 -6.34
N TYR A 104 11.71 -6.94 -5.42
CA TYR A 104 10.77 -7.31 -4.38
C TYR A 104 9.67 -6.24 -4.25
N GLU A 105 8.46 -6.68 -3.92
CA GLU A 105 7.35 -5.79 -3.61
C GLU A 105 6.76 -6.16 -2.24
N THR A 106 6.58 -5.16 -1.38
CA THR A 106 5.78 -5.28 -0.17
C THR A 106 4.46 -4.58 -0.40
N GLU A 107 3.36 -5.32 -0.32
CA GLU A 107 2.02 -4.84 -0.62
C GLU A 107 1.06 -4.96 0.55
N HIS A 108 0.02 -4.15 0.52
CA HIS A 108 -1.17 -4.31 1.34
C HIS A 108 -2.42 -4.07 0.52
N TYR A 109 -3.33 -5.03 0.55
CA TYR A 109 -4.69 -4.89 0.02
C TYR A 109 -5.68 -4.74 1.16
N ALA A 110 -6.71 -3.91 0.98
CA ALA A 110 -7.76 -3.73 1.97
C ALA A 110 -8.52 -5.04 2.28
N ASP A 111 -8.65 -5.94 1.30
CA ASP A 111 -9.39 -7.20 1.39
C ASP A 111 -8.50 -8.44 1.63
N LEU A 112 -7.20 -8.37 1.31
CA LEU A 112 -6.28 -9.52 1.47
C LEU A 112 -5.25 -9.35 2.58
N GLY A 113 -5.06 -8.13 3.09
CA GLY A 113 -3.99 -7.81 4.03
C GLY A 113 -2.63 -7.70 3.35
N ASP A 114 -1.57 -8.00 4.13
CA ASP A 114 -0.19 -7.88 3.66
C ASP A 114 0.19 -9.05 2.72
N ILE A 115 0.76 -8.69 1.58
CA ILE A 115 1.24 -9.60 0.54
C ILE A 115 2.68 -9.22 0.20
N TYR A 116 3.51 -10.22 -0.07
CA TYR A 116 4.93 -10.04 -0.36
C TYR A 116 5.24 -10.71 -1.68
N GLU A 117 6.00 -10.04 -2.53
CA GLU A 117 6.27 -10.50 -3.88
C GLU A 117 7.76 -10.62 -4.14
N VAL A 118 8.10 -11.67 -4.89
CA VAL A 118 9.42 -11.85 -5.48
C VAL A 118 9.23 -11.78 -6.99
N GLU A 119 9.76 -10.73 -7.59
CA GLU A 119 9.91 -10.64 -9.03
C GLU A 119 11.20 -11.37 -9.42
N LEU A 120 11.15 -12.18 -10.47
CA LEU A 120 12.22 -13.09 -10.85
C LEU A 120 12.28 -13.29 -12.36
N ASN A 121 13.46 -13.66 -12.84
CA ASN A 121 13.61 -14.32 -14.13
C ASN A 121 13.56 -15.82 -13.92
N THR A 122 12.67 -16.51 -14.62
CA THR A 122 12.61 -17.98 -14.66
C THR A 122 13.83 -18.55 -15.38
N ALA A 123 14.02 -19.87 -15.29
CA ALA A 123 15.15 -20.55 -15.93
C ALA A 123 15.16 -20.43 -17.47
N ASP A 124 14.01 -20.22 -18.10
CA ASP A 124 13.85 -19.95 -19.54
C ASP A 124 13.88 -18.44 -19.88
N GLY A 125 14.13 -17.58 -18.90
CA GLY A 125 14.32 -16.14 -19.09
C GLY A 125 13.03 -15.32 -19.13
N GLN A 126 11.89 -15.91 -18.79
CA GLN A 126 10.62 -15.22 -18.65
C GLN A 126 10.61 -14.43 -17.32
N GLN A 127 10.17 -13.17 -17.36
CA GLN A 127 9.94 -12.39 -16.14
C GLN A 127 8.60 -12.81 -15.53
N CYS A 128 8.63 -13.19 -14.26
CA CYS A 128 7.46 -13.59 -13.48
C CYS A 128 7.57 -13.07 -12.05
N GLU A 129 6.45 -13.09 -11.35
CA GLU A 129 6.28 -12.70 -9.96
C GLU A 129 5.59 -13.83 -9.20
N VAL A 130 5.98 -13.99 -7.93
CA VAL A 130 5.30 -14.88 -6.98
C VAL A 130 4.88 -14.06 -5.78
N ALA A 131 3.58 -13.93 -5.59
CA ALA A 131 2.98 -13.23 -4.47
C ALA A 131 2.51 -14.22 -3.39
N GLY A 132 2.96 -14.02 -2.16
CA GLY A 132 2.68 -14.89 -1.02
C GLY A 132 2.30 -14.12 0.24
N ARG A 133 1.61 -14.81 1.15
CA ARG A 133 1.46 -14.35 2.55
C ARG A 133 2.73 -14.65 3.34
N ALA A 134 2.88 -14.02 4.51
CA ALA A 134 4.06 -14.17 5.34
C ALA A 134 4.40 -15.63 5.74
N ASP A 135 3.40 -16.51 5.78
CA ASP A 135 3.56 -17.94 6.06
C ASP A 135 3.98 -18.78 4.84
N GLY A 136 4.14 -18.15 3.66
CA GLY A 136 4.46 -18.82 2.40
C GLY A 136 3.24 -19.34 1.65
N SER A 137 2.02 -19.03 2.06
CA SER A 137 0.82 -19.38 1.29
C SER A 137 0.76 -18.57 0.00
N LEU A 138 0.66 -19.25 -1.14
CA LEU A 138 0.51 -18.63 -2.46
C LEU A 138 -0.75 -17.78 -2.53
N VAL A 139 -0.63 -16.60 -3.13
CA VAL A 139 -1.76 -15.69 -3.42
C VAL A 139 -1.99 -15.63 -4.92
N TYR A 140 -0.94 -15.42 -5.71
CA TYR A 140 -0.96 -15.53 -7.17
C TYR A 140 0.46 -15.67 -7.73
N THR A 141 0.53 -16.08 -8.99
CA THR A 141 1.69 -15.82 -9.84
C THR A 141 1.29 -14.84 -10.95
N GLU A 142 2.22 -14.03 -11.41
CA GLU A 142 2.03 -13.11 -12.53
C GLU A 142 3.23 -13.26 -13.47
N CYS A 143 3.02 -13.32 -14.78
CA CYS A 143 4.12 -13.44 -15.74
C CYS A 143 3.90 -12.50 -16.90
N ARG A 144 4.97 -11.82 -17.29
CA ARG A 144 4.98 -10.92 -18.43
C ARG A 144 4.58 -11.67 -19.71
N LEU A 145 3.80 -11.02 -20.55
CA LEU A 145 3.46 -11.49 -21.88
C LEU A 145 4.12 -10.60 -22.91
N ASP A 146 4.50 -11.17 -24.04
CA ASP A 146 4.73 -10.37 -25.24
C ASP A 146 3.37 -9.77 -25.67
N PRO A 147 3.24 -8.43 -25.76
CA PRO A 147 2.00 -7.79 -26.21
C PRO A 147 1.49 -8.32 -27.56
N ALA A 148 2.38 -8.76 -28.45
CA ALA A 148 2.01 -9.36 -29.73
C ALA A 148 1.39 -10.77 -29.60
N SER A 149 1.61 -11.42 -28.46
CA SER A 149 1.07 -12.76 -28.12
C SER A 149 -0.19 -12.71 -27.25
N MET A 150 -0.69 -11.51 -26.93
CA MET A 150 -1.85 -11.32 -26.08
C MET A 150 -3.10 -12.01 -26.67
N PRO A 151 -3.93 -12.69 -25.85
CA PRO A 151 -5.14 -13.32 -26.35
C PRO A 151 -6.09 -12.31 -27.01
N GLU A 152 -6.72 -12.71 -28.12
CA GLU A 152 -7.62 -11.87 -28.91
C GLU A 152 -8.67 -11.10 -28.08
N PRO A 153 -9.44 -11.73 -27.16
CA PRO A 153 -10.43 -10.99 -26.37
C PRO A 153 -9.81 -9.89 -25.50
N ILE A 154 -8.59 -10.09 -25.00
CA ILE A 154 -7.87 -9.10 -24.20
C ILE A 154 -7.38 -7.96 -25.09
N ALA A 155 -6.76 -8.27 -26.23
CA ALA A 155 -6.29 -7.26 -27.19
C ALA A 155 -7.45 -6.39 -27.73
N ALA A 156 -8.60 -7.01 -27.99
CA ALA A 156 -9.83 -6.30 -28.38
C ALA A 156 -10.31 -5.37 -27.26
N GLN A 157 -10.33 -5.84 -26.01
CA GLN A 157 -10.74 -5.03 -24.86
C GLN A 157 -9.78 -3.86 -24.61
N VAL A 158 -8.46 -4.04 -24.76
CA VAL A 158 -7.47 -2.96 -24.66
C VAL A 158 -7.75 -1.87 -25.72
N SER A 159 -7.92 -2.29 -26.98
CA SER A 159 -8.20 -1.38 -28.09
C SER A 159 -9.52 -0.60 -27.91
N ALA A 160 -10.54 -1.25 -27.34
CA ALA A 160 -11.81 -0.61 -27.04
C ALA A 160 -11.73 0.35 -25.84
N ALA A 161 -10.99 -0.02 -24.79
CA ALA A 161 -10.87 0.78 -23.58
C ALA A 161 -10.03 2.04 -23.78
N ILE A 162 -9.00 1.97 -24.62
CA ILE A 162 -8.06 3.06 -24.91
C ILE A 162 -7.75 3.08 -26.42
N PRO A 163 -8.65 3.60 -27.26
CA PRO A 163 -8.42 3.67 -28.69
C PRO A 163 -7.16 4.47 -29.04
N GLY A 164 -6.24 3.85 -29.80
CA GLY A 164 -4.96 4.47 -30.15
C GLY A 164 -3.93 4.53 -29.02
N GLY A 165 -4.13 3.78 -27.93
CA GLY A 165 -3.11 3.59 -26.91
C GLY A 165 -2.01 2.62 -27.34
N GLU A 166 -0.81 2.82 -26.81
CA GLU A 166 0.35 1.93 -26.98
C GLU A 166 0.50 1.06 -25.73
N VAL A 167 0.56 -0.26 -25.92
CA VAL A 167 0.79 -1.21 -24.82
C VAL A 167 2.26 -1.17 -24.43
N VAL A 168 2.56 -0.80 -23.19
CA VAL A 168 3.94 -0.79 -22.66
C VAL A 168 4.28 -2.08 -21.94
N GLU A 169 3.28 -2.70 -21.31
CA GLU A 169 3.42 -3.95 -20.57
C GLU A 169 2.10 -4.70 -20.56
N ALA A 170 2.19 -6.02 -20.57
CA ALA A 170 1.07 -6.93 -20.42
C ALA A 170 1.52 -8.13 -19.60
N GLU A 171 0.68 -8.57 -18.67
CA GLU A 171 0.98 -9.70 -17.80
C GLU A 171 -0.26 -10.60 -17.66
N ARG A 172 0.00 -11.88 -17.43
CA ARG A 172 -1.03 -12.86 -17.04
C ARG A 172 -0.84 -13.20 -15.58
N LYS A 173 -1.87 -12.91 -14.80
CA LYS A 173 -2.00 -13.24 -13.38
C LYS A 173 -2.85 -14.48 -13.20
N THR A 174 -2.36 -15.45 -12.43
CA THR A 174 -3.08 -16.68 -12.10
C THR A 174 -3.31 -16.76 -10.59
N ARG A 175 -4.57 -16.92 -10.19
CA ARG A 175 -5.00 -17.06 -8.79
C ARG A 175 -6.07 -18.13 -8.68
N ASP A 176 -5.82 -19.16 -7.87
CA ASP A 176 -6.78 -20.26 -7.63
C ASP A 176 -7.32 -20.88 -8.94
N GLY A 177 -6.46 -20.98 -9.96
CA GLY A 177 -6.81 -21.49 -11.30
C GLY A 177 -7.59 -20.53 -12.19
N SER A 178 -7.93 -19.33 -11.69
CA SER A 178 -8.52 -18.26 -12.49
C SER A 178 -7.43 -17.38 -13.08
N GLU A 179 -7.66 -16.91 -14.31
CA GLU A 179 -6.75 -15.99 -15.01
C GLU A 179 -7.32 -14.58 -15.08
N GLU A 180 -6.45 -13.61 -14.86
CA GLU A 180 -6.66 -12.18 -15.08
C GLU A 180 -5.47 -11.65 -15.87
N PHE A 181 -5.71 -10.63 -16.71
CA PHE A 181 -4.68 -9.94 -17.46
C PHE A 181 -4.56 -8.52 -16.97
N THR A 182 -3.33 -8.08 -16.75
CA THR A 182 -3.03 -6.69 -16.44
C THR A 182 -2.33 -6.08 -17.66
N VAL A 183 -2.74 -4.88 -18.06
CA VAL A 183 -2.17 -4.22 -19.25
C VAL A 183 -1.93 -2.76 -18.94
N GLU A 184 -0.69 -2.34 -19.15
CA GLU A 184 -0.27 -0.95 -19.04
C GLU A 184 -0.27 -0.32 -20.43
N VAL A 185 -0.95 0.82 -20.56
CA VAL A 185 -1.16 1.47 -21.86
C VAL A 185 -0.86 2.95 -21.74
N THR A 186 0.01 3.47 -22.60
CA THR A 186 0.25 4.91 -22.72
C THR A 186 -0.61 5.52 -23.80
N HIS A 187 -1.28 6.63 -23.48
CA HIS A 187 -2.07 7.42 -24.42
C HIS A 187 -2.10 8.88 -23.98
N ASP A 188 -1.88 9.81 -24.92
CA ASP A 188 -1.82 11.26 -24.66
C ASP A 188 -0.89 11.65 -23.48
N GLY A 189 0.27 11.00 -23.40
CA GLY A 189 1.27 11.25 -22.34
C GLY A 189 0.85 10.78 -20.94
N ARG A 190 -0.20 9.96 -20.83
CA ARG A 190 -0.67 9.36 -19.57
C ARG A 190 -0.60 7.86 -19.64
N GLU A 191 -0.25 7.23 -18.53
CA GLU A 191 -0.26 5.78 -18.38
C GLU A 191 -1.56 5.31 -17.73
N PHE A 192 -2.18 4.31 -18.33
CA PHE A 192 -3.38 3.66 -17.83
C PHE A 192 -3.06 2.21 -17.47
N TYR A 193 -3.70 1.73 -16.40
CA TYR A 193 -3.59 0.36 -15.95
C TYR A 193 -4.95 -0.32 -16.05
N LEU A 194 -5.05 -1.34 -16.90
CA LEU A 194 -6.25 -2.13 -17.13
C LEU A 194 -6.14 -3.47 -16.39
N ARG A 195 -7.24 -3.92 -15.82
CA ARG A 195 -7.41 -5.31 -15.36
C ARG A 195 -8.55 -5.92 -16.16
N ILE A 196 -8.31 -7.08 -16.77
CA ILE A 196 -9.22 -7.71 -17.73
C ILE A 196 -9.34 -9.19 -17.36
N ALA A 197 -10.57 -9.71 -17.24
CA ALA A 197 -10.80 -11.13 -17.02
C ALA A 197 -10.44 -11.94 -18.28
N ALA A 198 -10.22 -13.26 -18.12
CA ALA A 198 -9.86 -14.13 -19.23
C ALA A 198 -10.86 -14.17 -20.40
N ASP A 199 -12.13 -13.82 -20.16
CA ASP A 199 -13.17 -13.73 -21.19
C ASP A 199 -13.18 -12.40 -21.97
N GLY A 200 -12.28 -11.48 -21.64
CA GLY A 200 -12.20 -10.13 -22.22
C GLY A 200 -12.96 -9.06 -21.44
N SER A 201 -13.65 -9.40 -20.34
CA SER A 201 -14.38 -8.41 -19.55
C SER A 201 -13.44 -7.44 -18.83
N LEU A 202 -13.64 -6.14 -19.02
CA LEU A 202 -12.89 -5.11 -18.28
C LEU A 202 -13.32 -5.10 -16.80
N LEU A 203 -12.38 -5.43 -15.91
CA LEU A 203 -12.60 -5.41 -14.45
C LEU A 203 -12.32 -4.02 -13.86
N SER A 204 -11.29 -3.34 -14.34
CA SER A 204 -10.99 -1.97 -13.90
C SER A 204 -10.12 -1.23 -14.92
N LYS A 205 -10.25 0.11 -14.92
CA LYS A 205 -9.39 1.03 -15.66
C LYS A 205 -8.94 2.14 -14.71
N HIS A 206 -7.64 2.20 -14.46
CA HIS A 206 -7.02 3.25 -13.67
C HIS A 206 -6.13 4.13 -14.53
N VAL A 207 -5.95 5.38 -14.13
CA VAL A 207 -4.89 6.25 -14.66
C VAL A 207 -3.84 6.46 -13.59
N ARG A 208 -2.57 6.35 -13.98
CA ARG A 208 -1.45 6.63 -13.08
C ARG A 208 -1.09 8.11 -13.18
N LEU A 209 -0.85 8.70 -12.02
CA LEU A 209 -0.51 10.11 -11.88
C LEU A 209 0.92 10.21 -11.36
N PRO A 210 1.74 11.15 -11.88
CA PRO A 210 2.96 11.51 -11.21
C PRO A 210 2.60 12.17 -9.87
N ALA A 211 3.19 11.69 -8.78
CA ALA A 211 2.92 12.18 -7.44
C ALA A 211 4.20 12.20 -6.59
N LEU A 212 4.21 13.07 -5.59
CA LEU A 212 5.20 13.07 -4.52
C LEU A 212 4.53 12.56 -3.24
N LEU A 213 5.25 11.73 -2.50
CA LEU A 213 4.85 11.23 -1.19
C LEU A 213 5.97 11.52 -0.19
N GLU A 214 5.68 12.29 0.84
CA GLU A 214 6.62 12.62 1.90
C GLU A 214 6.27 11.82 3.16
N LEU A 215 7.26 11.14 3.73
CA LEU A 215 7.12 10.37 4.96
C LEU A 215 8.01 10.98 6.04
N PRO A 216 7.53 11.13 7.28
CA PRO A 216 8.39 11.53 8.38
C PRO A 216 9.39 10.41 8.68
N VAL A 217 10.67 10.75 8.71
CA VAL A 217 11.75 9.91 9.22
C VAL A 217 12.16 10.40 10.62
N PRO A 218 12.48 9.50 11.56
CA PRO A 218 12.96 9.88 12.89
C PRO A 218 14.34 10.55 12.86
#